data_AF-A0A1B0AZF6-F1
#
_entry.id   AF-A0A1B0AZF6-F1
#
_cell.length_a   1.000
_cell.length_b   1.000
_cell.length_c   1.000
_cell.angle_alpha   90.00
_cell.angle_beta   90.00
_cell.angle_gamma   90.00
#
_symmetry.space_group_name_H-M   'P 1'
#
loop_
_entity.id
_entity.type
_entity.pdbx_description
1 polymer ?
#
loop_
_entity_poly.entity_id
_entity_poly.type
_entity_poly.pdbx_seq_one_letter_code
_entity_poly.pdbx_strand_id
1 'polypeptide(L)'
;MRSHKTSAKLYEFIPLYGNKYIEFEVKDCTRVCIILSKTPAENDDMYEIIISGDARERSRIRKICDEGRCGGIEKRLNFDLKYCAFWISLENMAIKVGLQGEEEAFMSLTCVCESSELNFISFDAGDTGTWKTLPLNTGKPIDLVTTKGMPYQFIRVNKEDKFYFEVSSRKDAQLLLTTTPKILPPLYKIIIGELENTQSTIRKDCSKYLAYVYTPYILNDNEYRGFWIDFKEDCIKVGHLNESCPFLCYRDKEMPELLYLGVRTGPNAKGMWKLHGPYEVTQQYMNKDNGPPCCTRTSEGKPRCT
;
A
#
# COMPACT_ATOMS: atom_id res chain seq x y z
N MET A 1 24.47 26.26 30.74
CA MET A 1 24.15 24.92 30.23
C MET A 1 22.80 24.97 29.51
N ARG A 2 22.80 25.12 28.18
CA ARG A 2 21.56 25.10 27.39
C ARG A 2 21.22 23.63 27.12
N SER A 3 20.19 23.12 27.81
CA SER A 3 19.53 21.87 27.48
C SER A 3 19.10 21.92 26.00
N HIS A 4 19.75 21.13 25.16
CA HIS A 4 19.24 20.81 23.85
C HIS A 4 18.07 19.85 24.07
N LYS A 5 16.86 20.41 24.20
CA LYS A 5 15.63 19.68 23.92
C LYS A 5 15.69 19.29 22.45
N THR A 6 16.18 18.09 22.18
CA THR A 6 16.06 17.44 20.88
C THR A 6 14.56 17.41 20.57
N SER A 7 14.16 18.10 19.51
CA SER A 7 12.80 17.99 18.98
C SER A 7 12.48 16.50 18.82
N ALA A 8 11.45 16.01 19.51
CA ALA A 8 11.02 14.63 19.36
C ALA A 8 10.77 14.38 17.86
N LYS A 9 11.48 13.41 17.29
CA LYS A 9 11.41 13.13 15.86
C LYS A 9 10.14 12.33 15.60
N LEU A 10 9.05 13.02 15.32
CA LEU A 10 7.73 12.40 15.16
C LEU A 10 7.70 11.51 13.91
N TYR A 11 7.59 10.20 14.09
CA TYR A 11 7.45 9.25 12.99
C TYR A 11 6.00 9.15 12.50
N GLU A 12 5.81 9.06 11.18
CA GLU A 12 4.53 8.81 10.54
C GLU A 12 4.43 7.32 10.15
N PHE A 13 4.05 6.49 11.13
CA PHE A 13 3.95 5.06 10.90
C PHE A 13 2.80 4.67 9.97
N ILE A 14 3.12 3.83 9.00
CA ILE A 14 2.23 3.20 8.04
C ILE A 14 2.16 1.71 8.41
N PRO A 15 0.96 1.16 8.66
CA PRO A 15 0.82 -0.26 8.91
C PRO A 15 1.12 -1.07 7.64
N LEU A 16 1.87 -2.16 7.81
CA LEU A 16 2.25 -3.09 6.74
C LEU A 16 1.20 -4.18 6.52
N TYR A 17 0.29 -4.41 7.49
CA TYR A 17 -0.76 -5.43 7.43
C TYR A 17 -0.28 -6.82 6.98
N GLY A 18 0.89 -7.23 7.48
CA GLY A 18 1.50 -8.52 7.16
C GLY A 18 2.44 -8.51 5.95
N ASN A 19 2.54 -7.41 5.19
CA ASN A 19 3.51 -7.29 4.10
C ASN A 19 4.94 -7.39 4.61
N LYS A 20 5.70 -8.29 3.99
CA LYS A 20 7.12 -8.53 4.30
C LYS A 20 8.06 -8.10 3.18
N TYR A 21 7.52 -7.70 2.04
CA TYR A 21 8.27 -7.12 0.94
C TYR A 21 7.71 -5.75 0.63
N ILE A 22 8.54 -4.72 0.72
CA ILE A 22 8.16 -3.33 0.48
C ILE A 22 9.08 -2.76 -0.58
N GLU A 23 8.51 -2.34 -1.70
CA GLU A 23 9.21 -1.58 -2.72
C GLU A 23 8.93 -0.09 -2.55
N PHE A 24 9.92 0.75 -2.84
CA PHE A 24 9.76 2.20 -2.78
C PHE A 24 10.71 2.91 -3.73
N GLU A 25 10.25 4.04 -4.25
CA GLU A 25 11.06 4.96 -5.05
C GLU A 25 11.42 6.18 -4.21
N VAL A 26 12.60 6.72 -4.46
CA VAL A 26 13.09 7.96 -3.88
C VAL A 26 13.55 8.88 -5.01
N LYS A 27 13.30 10.17 -4.87
CA LYS A 27 13.64 11.16 -5.89
C LYS A 27 14.18 12.42 -5.23
N ASP A 28 15.24 12.98 -5.82
CA ASP A 28 15.89 14.22 -5.37
C ASP A 28 16.29 14.20 -3.88
N CYS A 29 16.64 13.02 -3.36
CA CYS A 29 17.06 12.82 -1.98
C CYS A 29 18.58 12.88 -1.85
N THR A 30 19.10 13.34 -0.72
CA THR A 30 20.52 13.12 -0.33
C THR A 30 20.67 11.93 0.60
N ARG A 31 19.61 11.63 1.35
CA ARG A 31 19.52 10.55 2.32
C ARG A 31 18.06 10.17 2.51
N VAL A 32 17.81 8.88 2.74
CA VAL A 32 16.52 8.38 3.19
C VAL A 32 16.70 7.64 4.52
N CYS A 33 15.83 7.93 5.47
CA CYS A 33 15.73 7.30 6.77
C CYS A 33 14.42 6.53 6.84
N ILE A 34 14.50 5.25 7.20
CA ILE A 34 13.34 4.36 7.28
C ILE A 34 13.34 3.74 8.66
N ILE A 35 12.20 3.82 9.34
CA ILE A 35 12.01 3.18 10.64
C ILE A 35 11.06 2.01 10.49
N LEU A 36 11.46 0.86 11.00
CA LEU A 36 10.61 -0.33 11.15
C LEU A 36 10.30 -0.53 12.63
N SER A 37 9.05 -0.86 12.94
CA SER A 37 8.59 -1.05 14.32
C SER A 37 7.49 -2.10 14.42
N LYS A 38 7.35 -2.70 15.61
CA LYS A 38 6.21 -3.55 15.98
C LYS A 38 4.95 -2.77 16.33
N THR A 39 5.10 -1.54 16.82
CA THR A 39 3.98 -0.69 17.23
C THR A 39 4.08 0.69 16.57
N PRO A 40 2.98 1.43 16.41
CA PRO A 40 2.99 2.76 15.82
C PRO A 40 3.45 3.85 16.82
N ALA A 41 4.17 3.46 17.88
CA ALA A 41 4.67 4.35 18.93
C ALA A 41 6.17 4.12 19.12
N GLU A 42 6.91 5.21 19.38
CA GLU A 42 8.33 5.19 19.73
C GLU A 42 8.61 4.24 20.89
N ASN A 43 9.56 3.34 20.69
CA ASN A 43 10.02 2.36 21.66
C ASN A 43 11.45 1.89 21.29
N ASP A 44 12.06 1.11 22.18
CA ASP A 44 13.40 0.52 22.07
C ASP A 44 13.48 -0.71 21.15
N ASP A 45 12.37 -1.07 20.51
CA ASP A 45 12.23 -2.18 19.58
C ASP A 45 11.97 -1.71 18.15
N MET A 46 12.74 -0.70 17.75
CA MET A 46 12.73 -0.12 16.40
C MET A 46 14.03 -0.40 15.66
N TYR A 47 13.94 -0.46 14.34
CA TYR A 47 15.10 -0.57 13.46
C TYR A 47 15.18 0.64 12.54
N GLU A 48 16.36 1.26 12.47
CA GLU A 48 16.68 2.35 11.55
C GLU A 48 17.44 1.80 10.35
N ILE A 49 16.93 2.09 9.16
CA ILE A 49 17.65 1.92 7.90
C ILE A 49 17.99 3.32 7.39
N ILE A 50 19.26 3.55 7.04
CA ILE A 50 19.71 4.74 6.33
C ILE A 50 20.27 4.31 4.99
N ILE A 51 19.81 4.98 3.93
CA ILE A 51 20.39 4.91 2.60
C ILE A 51 20.92 6.30 2.27
N SER A 52 22.22 6.40 2.00
CA SER A 52 22.89 7.67 1.69
C SER A 52 23.28 7.76 0.21
N GLY A 53 23.13 8.95 -0.36
CA GLY A 53 23.70 9.34 -1.66
C GLY A 53 25.00 10.15 -1.53
N ASP A 54 25.47 10.45 -0.31
CA ASP A 54 26.80 11.02 -0.07
C ASP A 54 27.78 9.90 0.29
N ALA A 55 28.85 9.75 -0.50
CA ALA A 55 29.95 8.81 -0.29
C ALA A 55 30.70 9.00 1.06
N ARG A 56 30.56 10.17 1.69
CA ARG A 56 31.11 10.46 3.03
C ARG A 56 30.28 9.84 4.14
N GLU A 57 28.98 9.69 3.92
CA GLU A 57 28.06 9.04 4.84
C GLU A 57 27.97 7.54 4.56
N ARG A 58 27.44 6.79 5.54
CA ARG A 58 27.30 5.32 5.42
C ARG A 58 25.83 4.96 5.39
N SER A 59 25.46 4.12 4.43
CA SER A 59 24.21 3.39 4.49
C SER A 59 24.32 2.35 5.61
N ARG A 60 23.25 2.16 6.38
CA ARG A 60 23.27 1.26 7.54
C ARG A 60 21.90 0.68 7.89
N ILE A 61 21.92 -0.42 8.60
CA ILE A 61 20.77 -1.01 9.29
C ILE A 61 21.17 -1.19 10.76
N ARG A 62 20.40 -0.65 11.71
CA ARG A 62 20.69 -0.78 13.15
C ARG A 62 19.42 -0.88 13.98
N LYS A 63 19.50 -1.53 15.13
CA LYS A 63 18.47 -1.42 16.17
C LYS A 63 18.62 -0.09 16.92
N ILE A 64 17.51 0.60 17.17
CA ILE A 64 17.43 1.79 18.03
C ILE A 64 17.33 1.29 19.47
N CYS A 65 18.23 1.75 20.35
CA CYS A 65 18.23 1.42 21.77
C CYS A 65 18.52 2.71 22.58
N ASP A 66 17.83 2.89 23.70
CA ASP A 66 17.91 4.12 24.51
C ASP A 66 19.26 4.31 25.23
N GLU A 67 20.03 3.23 25.48
CA GLU A 67 21.25 3.27 26.31
C GLU A 67 22.56 2.97 25.57
N GLY A 68 22.58 3.00 24.23
CA GLY A 68 23.83 2.84 23.47
C GLY A 68 23.65 2.12 22.14
N ARG A 69 24.77 1.99 21.38
CA ARG A 69 24.77 1.30 20.07
C ARG A 69 24.50 -0.19 20.24
N CYS A 70 23.25 -0.60 20.04
CA CYS A 70 22.93 -1.99 19.74
C CYS A 70 23.48 -2.39 18.37
N GLY A 71 23.77 -3.69 18.20
CA GLY A 71 24.37 -4.24 16.98
C GLY A 71 23.69 -3.76 15.68
N GLY A 72 24.49 -3.52 14.65
CA GLY A 72 24.05 -3.04 13.35
C GLY A 72 25.13 -3.25 12.31
N ILE A 73 24.77 -3.04 11.05
CA ILE A 73 25.66 -3.18 9.90
C ILE A 73 25.72 -1.84 9.19
N GLU A 74 26.92 -1.42 8.81
CA GLU A 74 27.16 -0.24 7.99
C GLU A 74 27.91 -0.63 6.73
N LYS A 75 27.53 -0.04 5.60
CA LYS A 75 28.25 -0.15 4.33
C LYS A 75 28.47 1.23 3.74
N ARG A 76 29.66 1.47 3.20
CA ARG A 76 29.92 2.63 2.33
C ARG A 76 29.43 2.28 0.93
N LEU A 77 28.27 2.80 0.58
CA LEU A 77 27.68 2.69 -0.75
C LEU A 77 27.26 4.10 -1.15
N ASN A 78 27.47 4.44 -2.41
CA ASN A 78 27.16 5.75 -2.96
C ASN A 78 26.09 5.56 -4.04
N PHE A 79 24.85 5.93 -3.74
CA PHE A 79 23.74 5.85 -4.68
C PHE A 79 23.44 7.22 -5.28
N ASP A 80 23.17 7.30 -6.59
CA ASP A 80 22.63 8.52 -7.19
C ASP A 80 21.13 8.62 -6.89
N LEU A 81 20.80 9.17 -5.73
CA LEU A 81 19.44 9.29 -5.22
C LEU A 81 18.60 10.37 -5.94
N LYS A 82 19.04 10.86 -7.10
CA LYS A 82 18.20 11.66 -8.01
C LYS A 82 16.94 10.90 -8.42
N TYR A 83 17.08 9.62 -8.72
CA TYR A 83 15.96 8.69 -8.90
C TYR A 83 16.48 7.26 -8.68
N CYS A 84 16.00 6.63 -7.60
CA CYS A 84 16.37 5.26 -7.28
C CYS A 84 15.15 4.51 -6.73
N ALA A 85 15.07 3.23 -7.06
CA ALA A 85 14.07 2.32 -6.52
C ALA A 85 14.74 1.22 -5.70
N PHE A 86 14.14 0.90 -4.56
CA PHE A 86 14.67 -0.01 -3.57
C PHE A 86 13.60 -0.98 -3.12
N TRP A 87 14.05 -2.10 -2.53
CA TRP A 87 13.18 -3.02 -1.82
C TRP A 87 13.69 -3.32 -0.42
N ILE A 88 12.76 -3.58 0.50
CA ILE A 88 12.98 -4.09 1.85
C ILE A 88 12.32 -5.45 1.97
N SER A 89 13.05 -6.44 2.49
CA SER A 89 12.50 -7.74 2.87
C SER A 89 12.65 -7.97 4.38
N LEU A 90 11.56 -8.41 5.00
CA LEU A 90 11.42 -8.73 6.42
C LEU A 90 11.26 -10.25 6.65
N GLU A 91 11.73 -11.05 5.70
CA GLU A 91 11.61 -12.51 5.73
C GLU A 91 12.85 -13.18 6.34
N ASN A 92 12.67 -14.45 6.75
CA ASN A 92 13.77 -15.32 7.18
C ASN A 92 14.59 -14.74 8.34
N MET A 93 13.93 -14.10 9.32
CA MET A 93 14.58 -13.52 10.50
C MET A 93 15.65 -12.45 10.13
N ALA A 94 15.41 -11.70 9.06
CA ALA A 94 16.35 -10.70 8.56
C ALA A 94 15.65 -9.42 8.10
N ILE A 95 16.38 -8.30 8.17
CA ILE A 95 16.04 -7.05 7.49
C ILE A 95 17.02 -6.90 6.35
N LYS A 96 16.53 -7.03 5.12
CA LYS A 96 17.31 -6.91 3.89
C LYS A 96 16.91 -5.67 3.12
N VAL A 97 17.87 -5.02 2.48
CA VAL A 97 17.68 -3.87 1.62
C VAL A 97 18.43 -4.11 0.32
N GLY A 98 17.73 -3.98 -0.81
CA GLY A 98 18.29 -4.15 -2.14
C GLY A 98 17.82 -3.06 -3.11
N LEU A 99 18.43 -3.05 -4.30
CA LEU A 99 18.03 -2.19 -5.42
C LEU A 99 16.96 -2.90 -6.25
N GLN A 100 16.00 -2.15 -6.76
CA GLN A 100 15.05 -2.71 -7.71
C GLN A 100 15.78 -3.20 -8.98
N GLY A 101 15.44 -4.40 -9.45
CA GLY A 101 16.13 -5.07 -10.56
C GLY A 101 17.27 -5.99 -10.14
N GLU A 102 17.73 -5.91 -8.88
CA GLU A 102 18.76 -6.78 -8.31
C GLU A 102 18.13 -7.77 -7.32
N GLU A 103 18.47 -9.06 -7.45
CA GLU A 103 17.99 -10.11 -6.53
C GLU A 103 18.74 -10.07 -5.19
N GLU A 104 20.01 -9.67 -5.20
CA GLU A 104 20.84 -9.66 -4.00
C GLU A 104 20.68 -8.37 -3.19
N ALA A 105 20.52 -8.54 -1.86
CA ALA A 105 20.49 -7.42 -0.94
C ALA A 105 21.88 -6.79 -0.81
N PHE A 106 21.98 -5.48 -1.00
CA PHE A 106 23.23 -4.78 -0.74
C PHE A 106 23.47 -4.58 0.76
N MET A 107 22.43 -4.58 1.62
CA MET A 107 22.54 -4.66 3.09
C MET A 107 21.61 -5.73 3.64
N SER A 108 22.09 -6.51 4.61
CA SER A 108 21.29 -7.56 5.25
C SER A 108 21.68 -7.70 6.72
N LEU A 109 20.78 -7.32 7.62
CA LEU A 109 20.89 -7.60 9.05
C LEU A 109 20.18 -8.92 9.35
N THR A 110 20.94 -9.96 9.68
CA THR A 110 20.43 -11.30 10.01
C THR A 110 20.18 -11.45 11.51
N CYS A 111 19.53 -12.55 11.91
CA CYS A 111 19.22 -12.86 13.32
C CYS A 111 18.36 -11.78 13.99
N VAL A 112 17.51 -11.12 13.21
CA VAL A 112 16.49 -10.20 13.71
C VAL A 112 15.33 -11.05 14.18
N CYS A 113 15.39 -11.45 15.45
CA CYS A 113 14.27 -12.07 16.16
C CYS A 113 13.03 -11.20 15.91
N GLU A 114 11.93 -11.83 15.52
CA GLU A 114 10.63 -11.15 15.34
C GLU A 114 10.61 -10.10 14.21
N SER A 115 11.49 -10.18 13.21
CA SER A 115 11.37 -9.36 11.97
C SER A 115 10.00 -9.49 11.29
N SER A 116 9.35 -10.66 11.40
CA SER A 116 7.98 -10.89 10.94
C SER A 116 6.92 -10.17 11.78
N GLU A 117 7.28 -9.60 12.92
CA GLU A 117 6.38 -8.79 13.77
C GLU A 117 6.56 -7.29 13.53
N LEU A 118 7.57 -6.88 12.75
CA LEU A 118 7.69 -5.52 12.25
C LEU A 118 6.51 -5.26 11.31
N ASN A 119 5.53 -4.53 11.83
CA ASN A 119 4.24 -4.31 11.20
C ASN A 119 4.00 -2.85 10.86
N PHE A 120 4.95 -1.98 11.15
CA PHE A 120 4.88 -0.55 10.86
C PHE A 120 6.17 -0.08 10.21
N ILE A 121 6.03 0.80 9.22
CA ILE A 121 7.13 1.46 8.53
C ILE A 121 6.92 2.97 8.53
N SER A 122 7.98 3.76 8.69
CA SER A 122 7.97 5.21 8.51
C SER A 122 9.10 5.60 7.58
N PHE A 123 8.86 6.56 6.70
CA PHE A 123 9.84 7.09 5.76
C PHE A 123 10.09 8.57 6.02
N ASP A 124 11.35 8.98 5.93
CA ASP A 124 11.82 10.35 6.03
C ASP A 124 12.90 10.57 4.97
N ALA A 125 12.57 11.35 3.93
CA ALA A 125 13.45 11.66 2.81
C ALA A 125 14.12 13.06 2.95
N GLY A 126 14.06 13.67 4.13
CA GLY A 126 14.55 15.02 4.38
C GLY A 126 13.74 16.10 3.65
N ASP A 127 14.28 17.32 3.64
CA ASP A 127 13.53 18.52 3.22
C ASP A 127 13.35 18.66 1.70
N THR A 128 14.19 17.99 0.89
CA THR A 128 14.20 18.14 -0.58
C THR A 128 13.76 16.88 -1.32
N GLY A 129 13.78 15.74 -0.64
CA GLY A 129 13.54 14.44 -1.25
C GLY A 129 12.07 14.04 -1.16
N THR A 130 11.58 13.35 -2.19
CA THR A 130 10.29 12.68 -2.12
C THR A 130 10.48 11.17 -2.14
N TRP A 131 9.49 10.48 -1.58
CA TRP A 131 9.42 9.04 -1.64
C TRP A 131 7.98 8.62 -1.96
N LYS A 132 7.86 7.49 -2.64
CA LYS A 132 6.58 6.80 -2.80
C LYS A 132 6.79 5.33 -2.56
N THR A 133 5.94 4.72 -1.74
CA THR A 133 5.88 3.25 -1.70
C THR A 133 5.41 2.79 -3.04
N LEU A 134 6.16 1.93 -3.72
CA LEU A 134 5.61 1.28 -4.89
C LEU A 134 4.40 0.46 -4.42
N PRO A 135 3.23 0.71 -5.02
CA PRO A 135 1.97 0.31 -4.44
C PRO A 135 1.94 -1.21 -4.29
N LEU A 136 1.80 -1.66 -3.04
CA LEU A 136 1.41 -3.02 -2.62
C LEU A 136 1.73 -4.11 -3.66
N ASN A 137 2.99 -4.17 -4.12
CA ASN A 137 3.41 -5.13 -5.12
C ASN A 137 3.73 -6.45 -4.42
N THR A 138 2.76 -6.92 -3.66
CA THR A 138 2.95 -7.96 -2.65
C THR A 138 2.82 -9.36 -3.25
N GLY A 139 2.60 -9.46 -4.57
CA GLY A 139 2.25 -10.71 -5.28
C GLY A 139 0.96 -11.40 -4.76
N LYS A 140 0.44 -10.96 -3.62
CA LYS A 140 -0.68 -11.46 -2.84
C LYS A 140 -1.45 -10.27 -2.27
N PRO A 141 -2.78 -10.30 -2.20
CA PRO A 141 -3.54 -9.22 -1.59
C PRO A 141 -3.24 -9.07 -0.10
N ILE A 142 -3.37 -7.85 0.43
CA ILE A 142 -3.53 -7.65 1.87
C ILE A 142 -4.96 -8.06 2.24
N ASP A 143 -5.08 -9.05 3.12
CA ASP A 143 -6.35 -9.44 3.72
C ASP A 143 -6.65 -8.57 4.96
N LEU A 144 -7.81 -7.92 4.98
CA LEU A 144 -8.30 -7.14 6.13
C LEU A 144 -9.70 -7.58 6.53
N VAL A 145 -9.98 -7.53 7.83
CA VAL A 145 -11.32 -7.76 8.39
C VAL A 145 -11.78 -6.49 9.09
N THR A 146 -12.99 -6.03 8.78
CA THR A 146 -13.60 -4.86 9.40
C THR A 146 -14.90 -5.30 10.07
N THR A 147 -15.04 -5.03 11.37
CA THR A 147 -16.22 -5.40 12.17
C THR A 147 -16.91 -4.14 12.70
N LYS A 148 -18.07 -4.34 13.33
CA LYS A 148 -18.86 -3.27 13.93
C LYS A 148 -18.01 -2.42 14.88
N GLY A 149 -17.95 -1.13 14.60
CA GLY A 149 -17.25 -0.15 15.44
C GLY A 149 -15.73 -0.10 15.23
N MET A 150 -15.16 -0.89 14.31
CA MET A 150 -13.74 -0.73 13.99
C MET A 150 -13.46 0.65 13.36
N PRO A 151 -12.33 1.28 13.71
CA PRO A 151 -11.84 2.46 13.01
C PRO A 151 -11.45 2.12 11.56
N TYR A 152 -11.26 3.14 10.73
CA TYR A 152 -10.70 2.95 9.40
C TYR A 152 -9.30 2.34 9.49
N GLN A 153 -9.04 1.38 8.60
CA GLN A 153 -7.70 0.83 8.38
C GLN A 153 -7.06 1.58 7.22
N PHE A 154 -6.04 2.39 7.52
CA PHE A 154 -5.40 3.27 6.55
C PHE A 154 -4.16 2.65 5.95
N ILE A 155 -4.06 2.76 4.63
CA ILE A 155 -2.87 2.39 3.86
C ILE A 155 -2.39 3.61 3.10
N ARG A 156 -1.07 3.76 3.01
CA ARG A 156 -0.45 4.80 2.19
C ARG A 156 -0.65 4.47 0.71
N VAL A 157 -1.09 5.45 -0.05
CA VAL A 157 -1.37 5.37 -1.47
C VAL A 157 -0.65 6.48 -2.21
N ASN A 158 -0.33 6.29 -3.48
CA ASN A 158 0.21 7.35 -4.33
C ASN A 158 -0.90 7.94 -5.20
N LYS A 159 -0.84 9.25 -5.44
CA LYS A 159 -1.87 9.99 -6.19
C LYS A 159 -2.10 9.46 -7.61
N GLU A 160 -1.07 8.91 -8.23
CA GLU A 160 -1.10 8.46 -9.63
C GLU A 160 -1.62 7.02 -9.78
N ASP A 161 -1.77 6.30 -8.67
CA ASP A 161 -2.10 4.88 -8.69
C ASP A 161 -3.61 4.66 -8.72
N LYS A 162 -4.02 3.71 -9.55
CA LYS A 162 -5.34 3.11 -9.50
C LYS A 162 -5.30 1.97 -8.48
N PHE A 163 -6.18 2.02 -7.49
CA PHE A 163 -6.24 1.02 -6.43
C PHE A 163 -7.33 0.01 -6.73
N TYR A 164 -7.01 -1.26 -6.51
CA TYR A 164 -7.89 -2.38 -6.75
C TYR A 164 -8.17 -3.08 -5.42
N PHE A 165 -9.41 -3.49 -5.24
CA PHE A 165 -9.79 -4.22 -4.04
C PHE A 165 -10.96 -5.13 -4.30
N GLU A 166 -11.10 -6.15 -3.48
CA GLU A 166 -12.30 -6.95 -3.38
C GLU A 166 -12.86 -6.83 -1.98
N VAL A 167 -14.18 -6.89 -1.87
CA VAL A 167 -14.87 -6.86 -0.59
C VAL A 167 -16.01 -7.87 -0.59
N SER A 168 -16.08 -8.66 0.49
CA SER A 168 -17.26 -9.45 0.83
C SER A 168 -17.94 -8.79 2.03
N SER A 169 -19.12 -8.24 1.79
CA SER A 169 -19.94 -7.57 2.80
C SER A 169 -21.37 -7.45 2.33
N ARG A 170 -22.31 -7.38 3.28
CA ARG A 170 -23.74 -7.23 2.96
C ARG A 170 -24.08 -5.84 2.42
N LYS A 171 -23.38 -4.80 2.90
CA LYS A 171 -23.63 -3.38 2.59
C LYS A 171 -22.51 -2.49 3.12
N ASP A 172 -22.54 -1.22 2.72
CA ASP A 172 -21.71 -0.14 3.28
C ASP A 172 -20.20 -0.42 3.25
N ALA A 173 -19.66 -0.85 2.11
CA ALA A 173 -18.21 -0.85 1.91
C ALA A 173 -17.73 0.61 1.81
N GLN A 174 -17.00 1.10 2.82
CA GLN A 174 -16.60 2.50 2.92
C GLN A 174 -15.11 2.66 2.65
N LEU A 175 -14.80 3.58 1.73
CA LEU A 175 -13.46 4.07 1.48
C LEU A 175 -13.36 5.51 1.96
N LEU A 176 -12.20 5.90 2.46
CA LEU A 176 -11.92 7.25 2.91
C LEU A 176 -10.58 7.70 2.34
N LEU A 177 -10.61 8.70 1.46
CA LEU A 177 -9.39 9.33 0.95
C LEU A 177 -9.04 10.53 1.83
N THR A 178 -7.81 10.56 2.32
CA THR A 178 -7.31 11.58 3.26
C THR A 178 -5.87 11.98 2.96
N THR A 179 -5.44 13.14 3.46
CA THR A 179 -4.05 13.62 3.40
C THR A 179 -3.16 12.97 4.47
N THR A 180 -3.77 12.55 5.58
CA THR A 180 -3.11 11.90 6.73
C THR A 180 -3.89 10.64 7.12
N PRO A 181 -3.34 9.67 7.87
CA PRO A 181 -4.08 8.47 8.29
C PRO A 181 -5.04 8.76 9.46
N LYS A 182 -5.77 9.88 9.38
CA LYS A 182 -6.70 10.40 10.37
C LYS A 182 -7.96 10.90 9.68
N ILE A 183 -9.08 10.85 10.39
CA ILE A 183 -10.37 11.34 9.90
C ILE A 183 -10.44 12.86 10.13
N LEU A 184 -9.72 13.62 9.31
CA LEU A 184 -9.65 15.09 9.38
C LEU A 184 -9.93 15.70 7.99
N PRO A 185 -10.76 16.74 7.89
CA PRO A 185 -10.93 17.51 6.65
C PRO A 185 -9.61 18.11 6.14
N PRO A 186 -9.46 18.30 4.81
CA PRO A 186 -10.37 17.85 3.75
C PRO A 186 -10.30 16.33 3.53
N LEU A 187 -11.46 15.67 3.46
CA LEU A 187 -11.54 14.23 3.15
C LEU A 187 -12.68 13.90 2.18
N TYR A 188 -12.53 12.79 1.46
CA TYR A 188 -13.55 12.25 0.57
C TYR A 188 -13.95 10.85 1.02
N LYS A 189 -15.23 10.68 1.30
CA LYS A 189 -15.82 9.42 1.71
C LYS A 189 -16.57 8.81 0.54
N ILE A 190 -16.20 7.60 0.16
CA ILE A 190 -16.89 6.82 -0.86
C ILE A 190 -17.59 5.68 -0.13
N ILE A 191 -18.85 5.42 -0.47
CA ILE A 191 -19.59 4.27 0.07
C ILE A 191 -20.19 3.51 -1.11
N ILE A 192 -19.84 2.23 -1.20
CA ILE A 192 -20.42 1.29 -2.15
C ILE A 192 -21.48 0.49 -1.42
N GLY A 193 -22.67 0.36 -2.01
CA GLY A 193 -23.78 -0.39 -1.41
C GLY A 193 -24.36 0.25 -0.14
N GLU A 194 -24.50 1.56 -0.13
CA GLU A 194 -25.25 2.33 0.87
C GLU A 194 -26.77 2.09 0.76
N LEU A 195 -27.52 2.44 1.82
CA LEU A 195 -28.98 2.30 1.92
C LEU A 195 -29.44 0.86 1.64
N GLU A 196 -28.99 -0.08 2.46
CA GLU A 196 -29.27 -1.51 2.26
C GLU A 196 -28.80 -2.03 0.90
N ASN A 197 -27.59 -1.65 0.48
CA ASN A 197 -26.98 -2.12 -0.77
C ASN A 197 -27.76 -1.71 -2.03
N THR A 198 -28.31 -0.49 -2.04
CA THR A 198 -29.11 0.03 -3.16
C THR A 198 -28.45 1.17 -3.92
N GLN A 199 -27.49 1.88 -3.32
CA GLN A 199 -26.84 3.02 -3.95
C GLN A 199 -25.35 3.10 -3.62
N SER A 200 -24.59 3.87 -4.40
CA SER A 200 -23.21 4.20 -4.10
C SER A 200 -23.01 5.71 -4.14
N THR A 201 -22.19 6.25 -3.22
CA THR A 201 -22.10 7.70 -3.00
C THR A 201 -20.66 8.19 -2.78
N ILE A 202 -20.40 9.44 -3.17
CA ILE A 202 -19.20 10.20 -2.81
C ILE A 202 -19.65 11.38 -1.95
N ARG A 203 -18.99 11.60 -0.80
CA ARG A 203 -19.22 12.73 0.11
C ARG A 203 -17.94 13.46 0.46
N LYS A 204 -18.01 14.78 0.62
CA LYS A 204 -16.94 15.61 1.18
C LYS A 204 -17.16 15.78 2.69
N ASP A 205 -16.09 15.68 3.47
CA ASP A 205 -16.09 15.91 4.92
C ASP A 205 -17.22 15.18 5.67
N CYS A 206 -17.47 13.93 5.26
CA CYS A 206 -18.49 13.02 5.80
C CYS A 206 -19.94 13.54 5.80
N SER A 207 -20.26 14.65 5.11
CA SER A 207 -21.57 15.32 5.23
C SER A 207 -22.20 15.64 3.88
N LYS A 208 -21.51 16.36 3.00
CA LYS A 208 -22.06 16.85 1.72
C LYS A 208 -21.98 15.77 0.64
N TYR A 209 -23.12 15.37 0.06
CA TYR A 209 -23.14 14.53 -1.14
C TYR A 209 -22.56 15.28 -2.34
N LEU A 210 -21.63 14.63 -3.03
CA LEU A 210 -20.97 15.13 -4.23
C LEU A 210 -21.43 14.38 -5.47
N ALA A 211 -21.63 13.07 -5.34
CA ALA A 211 -22.18 12.20 -6.38
C ALA A 211 -22.94 11.04 -5.75
N TYR A 212 -23.95 10.52 -6.45
CA TYR A 212 -24.65 9.29 -6.10
C TYR A 212 -25.12 8.57 -7.35
N VAL A 213 -25.27 7.25 -7.26
CA VAL A 213 -25.78 6.39 -8.34
C VAL A 213 -26.51 5.20 -7.75
N TYR A 214 -27.57 4.74 -8.42
CA TYR A 214 -28.30 3.53 -8.02
C TYR A 214 -27.49 2.29 -8.42
N THR A 215 -27.18 1.44 -7.44
CA THR A 215 -26.34 0.24 -7.57
C THR A 215 -26.92 -0.87 -6.71
N PRO A 216 -28.08 -1.42 -7.09
CA PRO A 216 -28.76 -2.45 -6.30
C PRO A 216 -27.94 -3.73 -6.30
N TYR A 217 -27.80 -4.33 -5.12
CA TYR A 217 -27.12 -5.62 -4.92
C TYR A 217 -25.64 -5.64 -5.35
N ILE A 218 -24.98 -4.48 -5.34
CA ILE A 218 -23.59 -4.35 -5.80
C ILE A 218 -22.60 -5.09 -4.89
N LEU A 219 -22.90 -5.21 -3.60
CA LEU A 219 -22.14 -6.01 -2.64
C LEU A 219 -22.80 -7.36 -2.34
N ASN A 220 -22.01 -8.32 -1.85
CA ASN A 220 -22.48 -9.64 -1.41
C ASN A 220 -21.63 -10.11 -0.21
N ASP A 221 -22.25 -10.73 0.79
CA ASP A 221 -21.58 -11.27 1.98
C ASP A 221 -21.17 -12.75 1.87
N ASN A 222 -21.55 -13.42 0.79
CA ASN A 222 -21.19 -14.82 0.50
C ASN A 222 -20.07 -14.95 -0.53
N GLU A 223 -19.75 -13.87 -1.24
CA GLU A 223 -18.66 -13.84 -2.25
C GLU A 223 -17.93 -12.50 -2.22
N TYR A 224 -16.71 -12.50 -2.77
CA TYR A 224 -15.95 -11.27 -2.98
C TYR A 224 -16.44 -10.57 -4.25
N ARG A 225 -16.67 -9.26 -4.15
CA ARG A 225 -16.95 -8.39 -5.28
C ARG A 225 -15.76 -7.46 -5.50
N GLY A 226 -15.22 -7.45 -6.72
CA GLY A 226 -14.05 -6.67 -7.10
C GLY A 226 -14.40 -5.28 -7.62
N PHE A 227 -13.62 -4.29 -7.20
CA PHE A 227 -13.75 -2.89 -7.56
C PHE A 227 -12.39 -2.24 -7.79
N TRP A 228 -12.42 -1.07 -8.39
CA TRP A 228 -11.28 -0.16 -8.42
C TRP A 228 -11.69 1.25 -8.06
N ILE A 229 -10.74 2.01 -7.52
CA ILE A 229 -10.83 3.45 -7.30
C ILE A 229 -9.64 4.15 -7.96
N ASP A 230 -9.92 5.22 -8.68
CA ASP A 230 -8.94 6.09 -9.34
C ASP A 230 -9.23 7.53 -8.89
N PHE A 231 -8.25 8.21 -8.31
CA PHE A 231 -8.39 9.59 -7.83
C PHE A 231 -7.32 10.53 -8.44
N LYS A 232 -6.91 10.25 -9.68
CA LYS A 232 -6.00 11.11 -10.45
C LYS A 232 -6.72 12.27 -11.12
N GLU A 233 -5.93 13.26 -11.58
CA GLU A 233 -6.42 14.39 -12.39
C GLU A 233 -7.67 15.07 -11.81
N ASP A 234 -7.67 15.28 -10.49
CA ASP A 234 -8.74 15.97 -9.77
C ASP A 234 -10.12 15.29 -9.92
N CYS A 235 -10.13 13.97 -10.18
CA CYS A 235 -11.33 13.17 -10.40
C CYS A 235 -11.31 11.90 -9.57
N ILE A 236 -12.33 11.69 -8.73
CA ILE A 236 -12.56 10.43 -8.03
C ILE A 236 -13.52 9.59 -8.89
N LYS A 237 -13.06 8.40 -9.30
CA LYS A 237 -13.78 7.44 -10.13
C LYS A 237 -13.78 6.08 -9.44
N VAL A 238 -14.91 5.38 -9.49
CA VAL A 238 -15.08 4.04 -8.94
C VAL A 238 -15.75 3.16 -9.99
N GLY A 239 -15.23 1.96 -10.18
CA GLY A 239 -15.76 0.99 -11.14
C GLY A 239 -15.60 -0.45 -10.68
N HIS A 240 -16.16 -1.38 -11.45
CA HIS A 240 -16.00 -2.82 -11.24
C HIS A 240 -14.62 -3.28 -11.70
N LEU A 241 -14.02 -4.25 -10.99
CA LEU A 241 -12.66 -4.76 -11.28
C LEU A 241 -12.45 -5.11 -12.76
N ASN A 242 -13.46 -5.72 -13.39
CA ASN A 242 -13.39 -6.22 -14.77
C ASN A 242 -13.93 -5.22 -15.82
N GLU A 243 -14.23 -3.98 -15.41
CA GLU A 243 -14.80 -2.95 -16.28
C GLU A 243 -13.88 -1.72 -16.32
N SER A 244 -13.70 -1.15 -17.51
CA SER A 244 -12.91 0.08 -17.69
C SER A 244 -13.70 1.34 -17.32
N CYS A 245 -15.02 1.30 -17.50
CA CYS A 245 -15.90 2.43 -17.23
C CYS A 245 -16.22 2.55 -15.73
N PRO A 246 -16.13 3.75 -15.12
CA PRO A 246 -16.62 3.96 -13.77
C PRO A 246 -18.15 3.95 -13.72
N PHE A 247 -18.72 3.39 -12.66
CA PHE A 247 -20.14 3.56 -12.35
C PHE A 247 -20.40 4.80 -11.48
N LEU A 248 -19.38 5.34 -10.81
CA LEU A 248 -19.47 6.52 -9.95
C LEU A 248 -18.27 7.43 -10.17
N CYS A 249 -18.51 8.73 -10.37
CA CYS A 249 -17.48 9.71 -10.70
C CYS A 249 -17.80 11.09 -10.10
N TYR A 250 -16.77 11.80 -9.65
CA TYR A 250 -16.86 13.19 -9.21
C TYR A 250 -15.55 13.93 -9.52
N ARG A 251 -15.64 15.18 -9.98
CA ARG A 251 -14.48 16.04 -10.29
C ARG A 251 -14.43 17.22 -9.33
N ASP A 252 -13.27 17.46 -8.72
CA ASP A 252 -13.01 18.58 -7.81
C ASP A 252 -11.64 19.19 -8.09
N LYS A 253 -11.62 20.37 -8.71
CA LYS A 253 -10.38 21.09 -9.06
C LYS A 253 -9.57 21.53 -7.84
N GLU A 254 -10.16 21.53 -6.65
CA GLU A 254 -9.52 21.89 -5.39
C GLU A 254 -9.21 20.64 -4.55
N MET A 255 -9.12 19.46 -5.19
CA MET A 255 -8.77 18.23 -4.51
C MET A 255 -7.31 18.31 -3.99
N PRO A 256 -7.09 18.15 -2.67
CA PRO A 256 -5.75 18.12 -2.10
C PRO A 256 -5.00 16.86 -2.56
N GLU A 257 -3.73 16.79 -2.20
CA GLU A 257 -2.97 15.55 -2.37
C GLU A 257 -3.43 14.49 -1.35
N LEU A 258 -4.22 13.52 -1.83
CA LEU A 258 -4.74 12.42 -1.04
C LEU A 258 -3.70 11.29 -1.03
N LEU A 259 -3.16 11.00 0.16
CA LEU A 259 -2.02 10.11 0.37
C LEU A 259 -2.39 8.83 1.13
N TYR A 260 -3.63 8.74 1.61
CA TYR A 260 -4.10 7.61 2.39
C TYR A 260 -5.48 7.14 1.94
N LEU A 261 -5.62 5.82 1.85
CA LEU A 261 -6.88 5.12 1.63
C LEU A 261 -7.25 4.37 2.92
N GLY A 262 -8.29 4.84 3.58
CA GLY A 262 -8.93 4.16 4.70
C GLY A 262 -10.02 3.22 4.22
N VAL A 263 -10.03 1.98 4.71
CA VAL A 263 -11.13 1.03 4.45
C VAL A 263 -11.85 0.65 5.74
N ARG A 264 -13.18 0.52 5.68
CA ARG A 264 -14.02 -0.10 6.72
C ARG A 264 -15.38 -0.48 6.17
N THR A 265 -16.14 -1.25 6.94
CA THR A 265 -17.58 -1.44 6.72
C THR A 265 -18.44 -0.56 7.62
N GLY A 266 -19.69 -0.37 7.24
CA GLY A 266 -20.68 0.37 8.02
C GLY A 266 -20.96 -0.22 9.42
N PRO A 267 -21.61 0.54 10.31
CA PRO A 267 -21.76 0.22 11.74
C PRO A 267 -22.54 -1.07 12.06
N ASN A 268 -23.12 -1.75 11.07
CA ASN A 268 -23.79 -3.05 11.24
C ASN A 268 -23.41 -4.05 10.13
N ALA A 269 -22.24 -3.90 9.52
CA ALA A 269 -21.74 -4.80 8.50
C ALA A 269 -20.34 -5.31 8.88
N LYS A 270 -20.12 -6.61 8.72
CA LYS A 270 -18.77 -7.19 8.67
C LYS A 270 -18.28 -7.12 7.22
N GLY A 271 -17.01 -6.81 7.04
CA GLY A 271 -16.33 -6.84 5.75
C GLY A 271 -15.11 -7.72 5.81
N MET A 272 -14.91 -8.52 4.78
CA MET A 272 -13.63 -9.14 4.46
C MET A 272 -13.12 -8.47 3.19
N TRP A 273 -11.89 -7.97 3.23
CA TRP A 273 -11.30 -7.16 2.17
C TRP A 273 -10.04 -7.80 1.67
N LYS A 274 -9.81 -7.71 0.37
CA LYS A 274 -8.55 -8.00 -0.29
C LYS A 274 -8.09 -6.74 -0.99
N LEU A 275 -6.95 -6.20 -0.61
CA LEU A 275 -6.40 -5.00 -1.24
C LEU A 275 -5.24 -5.40 -2.12
N HIS A 276 -5.30 -4.97 -3.38
CA HIS A 276 -4.35 -5.32 -4.42
C HIS A 276 -3.52 -4.09 -4.80
N GLY A 277 -2.25 -4.29 -5.15
CA GLY A 277 -1.46 -3.29 -5.87
C GLY A 277 -2.01 -3.02 -7.28
N PRO A 278 -1.44 -2.05 -8.04
CA PRO A 278 -1.79 -1.82 -9.42
C PRO A 278 -1.54 -3.09 -10.24
N TYR A 279 -2.44 -3.29 -11.19
CA TYR A 279 -2.78 -4.55 -11.83
C TYR A 279 -1.70 -5.15 -12.77
N GLU A 280 -0.45 -4.69 -12.76
CA GLU A 280 0.56 -5.21 -13.69
C GLU A 280 0.98 -6.67 -13.42
N VAL A 281 0.60 -7.26 -12.27
CA VAL A 281 0.98 -8.63 -11.90
C VAL A 281 -0.15 -9.68 -12.04
N THR A 282 -1.41 -9.28 -12.26
CA THR A 282 -2.55 -10.23 -12.16
C THR A 282 -2.92 -10.96 -13.45
N GLN A 283 -2.43 -10.53 -14.62
CA GLN A 283 -2.61 -11.26 -15.88
C GLN A 283 -1.89 -12.62 -15.90
N GLN A 284 -0.80 -12.79 -15.14
CA GLN A 284 -0.07 -14.06 -15.10
C GLN A 284 -0.75 -15.14 -14.26
N TYR A 285 -1.56 -14.75 -13.26
CA TYR A 285 -2.32 -15.69 -12.43
C TYR A 285 -3.66 -16.08 -13.07
N MET A 286 -4.35 -15.13 -13.73
CA MET A 286 -5.64 -15.41 -14.36
C MET A 286 -5.53 -16.18 -15.69
N ASN A 287 -4.37 -16.14 -16.36
CA ASN A 287 -4.13 -16.89 -17.60
C ASN A 287 -3.65 -18.33 -17.40
N LYS A 288 -3.30 -18.75 -16.17
CA LYS A 288 -2.86 -20.13 -15.90
C LYS A 288 -4.00 -21.10 -15.62
N ASP A 289 -5.17 -20.61 -15.21
CA ASP A 289 -6.29 -21.46 -14.77
C ASP A 289 -7.43 -21.62 -15.80
N ASN A 290 -7.28 -21.08 -17.02
CA ASN A 290 -8.32 -21.11 -18.07
C ASN A 290 -7.91 -21.88 -19.34
N GLY A 291 -7.48 -23.13 -19.19
CA GLY A 291 -7.36 -24.06 -20.32
C GLY A 291 -7.75 -25.49 -19.93
N PRO A 292 -8.91 -26.02 -20.38
CA PRO A 292 -9.15 -27.45 -20.24
C PRO A 292 -8.24 -28.21 -21.22
N PRO A 293 -7.70 -29.39 -20.85
CA PRO A 293 -7.03 -30.25 -21.80
C PRO A 293 -8.11 -30.94 -22.65
N CYS A 294 -8.44 -30.39 -23.82
CA CYS A 294 -9.34 -31.05 -24.74
C CYS A 294 -8.56 -31.80 -25.81
N CYS A 295 -8.69 -33.12 -25.75
CA CYS A 295 -8.17 -34.11 -26.68
C CYS A 295 -8.67 -33.93 -28.12
N THR A 296 -7.79 -34.25 -29.06
CA THR A 296 -8.00 -34.94 -30.35
C THR A 296 -9.20 -34.54 -31.22
N ARG A 297 -8.89 -34.02 -32.41
CA ARG A 297 -9.58 -34.43 -33.64
C ARG A 297 -8.57 -34.87 -34.69
N THR A 298 -8.68 -36.15 -35.04
CA THR A 298 -8.24 -36.73 -36.30
C THR A 298 -9.02 -36.11 -37.46
N SER A 299 -8.33 -35.72 -38.52
CA SER A 299 -8.81 -35.89 -39.89
C SER A 299 -7.62 -35.89 -40.84
N GLU A 300 -7.65 -36.87 -41.71
CA GLU A 300 -6.61 -37.34 -42.62
C GLU A 300 -6.21 -36.32 -43.68
N GLY A 301 -4.97 -36.45 -44.18
CA GLY A 301 -4.45 -35.70 -45.32
C GLY A 301 -2.93 -35.89 -45.48
N LYS A 302 -2.51 -37.05 -45.97
CA LYS A 302 -1.11 -37.44 -46.23
C LYS A 302 -0.65 -36.90 -47.62
N PRO A 303 0.62 -37.07 -48.05
CA PRO A 303 1.70 -36.06 -48.04
C PRO A 303 2.25 -35.70 -49.46
N ARG A 304 3.15 -34.69 -49.60
CA ARG A 304 4.45 -34.79 -50.32
C ARG A 304 5.18 -33.45 -50.59
N CYS A 305 6.50 -33.52 -50.35
CA CYS A 305 7.69 -33.03 -51.08
C CYS A 305 7.70 -31.66 -51.80
N THR A 306 8.62 -30.78 -51.40
CA THR A 306 10.05 -30.80 -51.82
C THR A 306 10.93 -30.41 -50.65
#